data_AF-A0A5D2XJV5-F1
#
_entry.id   AF-A0A5D2XJV5-F1
#
_cell.length_a   1.000
_cell.length_b   1.000
_cell.length_c   1.000
_cell.angle_alpha   90.00
_cell.angle_beta   90.00
_cell.angle_gamma   90.00
#
_symmetry.space_group_name_H-M   'P 1'
#
loop_
_entity.id
_entity.type
_entity.pdbx_description
1 polymer ?
#
loop_
_entity_poly.entity_id
_entity_poly.type
_entity_poly.pdbx_seq_one_letter_code
_entity_poly.pdbx_strand_id
1 'polypeptide(L)'
;MPLISYIYSASKQISTAISPDQKSKAFKEVAIIRHPRIGEYGFGFITSTVILHGSSAGSEELNCVYVPSNHLYTGDVFLISSNGIVRPNLSVREGIEIVISGGMSVPRMLTTLDARVNEAIEIAGLENSTTQVTAAS
;
A
#
# COMPACT_ATOMS: atom_id res chain seq x y z
N MET A 1 -18.44 5.93 24.87
CA MET A 1 -17.38 4.93 24.61
C MET A 1 -16.14 5.64 24.05
N PRO A 2 -15.07 5.86 24.83
CA PRO A 2 -14.00 6.83 24.53
C PRO A 2 -12.77 6.25 23.78
N LEU A 3 -12.79 4.97 23.38
CA LEU A 3 -11.64 4.34 22.70
C LEU A 3 -11.43 4.89 21.28
N ILE A 4 -12.51 5.20 20.57
CA ILE A 4 -12.49 5.73 19.21
C ILE A 4 -11.80 7.10 19.15
N SER A 5 -12.06 7.98 20.12
CA SER A 5 -11.48 9.34 20.12
C SER A 5 -9.96 9.37 20.32
N TYR A 6 -9.39 8.39 21.02
CA TYR A 6 -7.95 8.34 21.30
C TYR A 6 -7.13 7.85 20.10
N ILE A 7 -7.70 6.94 19.29
CA ILE A 7 -7.10 6.50 18.01
C ILE A 7 -7.10 7.67 17.02
N TYR A 8 -8.21 8.43 16.93
CA TYR A 8 -8.28 9.61 16.07
C TYR A 8 -7.29 10.70 16.49
N SER A 9 -7.01 10.91 17.78
CA SER A 9 -6.07 11.94 18.24
C SER A 9 -4.60 11.55 18.00
N ALA A 10 -4.21 10.30 18.25
CA ALA A 10 -2.87 9.80 17.94
C ALA A 10 -2.62 9.73 16.41
N SER A 11 -3.61 9.26 15.66
CA SER A 11 -3.62 9.31 14.19
C SER A 11 -3.48 10.74 13.67
N LYS A 12 -4.17 11.72 14.28
CA LYS A 12 -4.05 13.13 13.91
C LYS A 12 -2.66 13.69 14.17
N GLN A 13 -2.04 13.39 15.32
CA GLN A 13 -0.68 13.85 15.66
C GLN A 13 0.37 13.30 14.69
N ILE A 14 0.28 12.01 14.36
CA ILE A 14 1.15 11.35 13.40
C ILE A 14 0.90 11.86 11.98
N SER A 15 -0.36 12.03 11.58
CA SER A 15 -0.74 12.62 10.29
C SER A 15 -0.21 14.04 10.12
N THR A 16 -0.13 14.85 11.19
CA THR A 16 0.52 16.18 11.15
C THR A 16 2.05 16.10 11.11
N ALA A 17 2.68 15.07 11.68
CA ALA A 17 4.13 14.86 11.54
C ALA A 17 4.51 14.45 10.09
N ILE A 18 3.56 13.82 9.38
CA ILE A 18 3.66 13.43 7.97
C ILE A 18 2.90 14.45 7.09
N SER A 19 2.81 15.72 7.55
CA SER A 19 2.08 16.79 6.87
C SER A 19 2.55 16.95 5.40
N PRO A 20 1.62 17.18 4.45
CA PRO A 20 1.92 17.33 3.03
C PRO A 20 2.74 18.60 2.67
N ASP A 21 3.03 19.45 3.65
CA ASP A 21 3.69 20.75 3.48
C ASP A 21 5.24 20.67 3.53
N GLN A 22 5.80 19.48 3.81
CA GLN A 22 7.18 19.18 3.46
C GLN A 22 7.16 18.62 2.03
N LYS A 23 7.91 19.24 1.11
CA LYS A 23 7.94 18.97 -0.36
C LYS A 23 8.27 17.52 -0.79
N SER A 24 8.28 16.56 0.13
CA SER A 24 8.44 15.14 -0.10
C SER A 24 7.49 14.38 0.83
N LYS A 25 6.39 13.80 0.30
CA LYS A 25 5.55 12.85 1.04
C LYS A 25 6.43 11.68 1.52
N ALA A 26 6.70 11.59 2.83
CA ALA A 26 7.63 10.59 3.39
C ALA A 26 7.17 9.14 3.13
N PHE A 27 5.85 8.91 3.12
CA PHE A 27 5.22 7.67 2.68
C PHE A 27 4.43 7.94 1.41
N LYS A 28 4.72 7.18 0.36
CA LYS A 28 4.09 7.31 -0.95
C LYS A 28 2.88 6.40 -1.07
N GLU A 29 3.04 5.15 -0.68
CA GLU A 29 2.05 4.07 -0.88
C GLU A 29 2.08 3.08 0.29
N VAL A 30 0.98 2.37 0.48
CA VAL A 30 0.92 1.19 1.36
C VAL A 30 1.44 -0.03 0.60
N ALA A 31 2.18 -0.88 1.29
CA ALA A 31 2.70 -2.13 0.76
C ALA A 31 2.32 -3.29 1.66
N ILE A 32 2.03 -4.43 1.05
CA ILE A 32 1.96 -5.73 1.72
C ILE A 32 3.12 -6.55 1.17
N ILE A 33 3.97 -7.05 2.07
CA ILE A 33 5.17 -7.81 1.72
C ILE A 33 5.10 -9.20 2.35
N ARG A 34 5.82 -10.17 1.78
CA ARG A 34 6.00 -11.48 2.42
C ARG A 34 6.89 -11.32 3.65
N HIS A 35 6.44 -11.81 4.80
CA HIS A 35 7.24 -11.87 6.03
C HIS A 35 8.08 -13.16 6.03
N PRO A 36 9.17 -13.30 6.81
CA PRO A 36 10.13 -14.40 6.70
C PRO A 36 9.53 -15.80 6.81
N ARG A 37 8.36 -15.95 7.43
CA ARG A 37 7.66 -17.22 7.54
C ARG A 37 6.65 -17.39 6.41
N ILE A 38 6.58 -18.61 5.90
CA ILE A 38 5.66 -19.00 4.83
C ILE A 38 4.21 -18.73 5.29
N GLY A 39 3.46 -17.99 4.47
CA GLY A 39 2.07 -17.65 4.75
C GLY A 39 1.87 -16.38 5.59
N GLU A 40 2.96 -15.77 6.07
CA GLU A 40 2.87 -14.49 6.79
C GLU A 40 3.08 -13.30 5.85
N TYR A 41 2.30 -12.26 6.08
CA TYR A 41 2.37 -11.00 5.35
C TYR A 41 2.58 -9.84 6.33
N GLY A 42 3.47 -8.93 5.97
CA GLY A 42 3.73 -7.71 6.72
C GLY A 42 3.09 -6.50 6.03
N PHE A 43 2.52 -5.61 6.84
CA PHE A 43 2.14 -4.27 6.38
C PHE A 43 3.36 -3.35 6.40
N GLY A 44 3.51 -2.54 5.37
CA GLY A 44 4.56 -1.54 5.28
C GLY A 44 4.16 -0.36 4.41
N PHE A 45 5.10 0.56 4.25
CA PHE A 45 4.92 1.76 3.46
C PHE A 45 6.10 1.93 2.51
N ILE A 46 5.79 2.16 1.24
CA ILE A 46 6.80 2.54 0.25
C ILE A 46 7.19 3.99 0.52
N THR A 47 8.48 4.22 0.77
CA THR A 47 9.02 5.56 1.06
C THR A 47 9.73 6.13 -0.17
N SER A 48 10.47 5.28 -0.90
CA SER A 48 11.25 5.67 -2.07
C SER A 48 11.52 4.48 -2.98
N THR A 49 12.13 4.76 -4.13
CA THR A 49 12.62 3.77 -5.08
C THR A 49 14.10 4.06 -5.30
N VAL A 50 14.90 3.00 -5.38
CA VAL A 50 16.36 3.07 -5.51
C VAL A 50 16.82 2.15 -6.63
N ILE A 51 17.90 2.53 -7.32
CA ILE A 51 18.57 1.67 -8.30
C ILE A 51 19.80 1.08 -7.62
N LEU A 52 19.81 -0.23 -7.43
CA LEU A 52 20.94 -0.96 -6.88
C LEU A 52 21.87 -1.38 -8.02
N HIS A 53 23.06 -0.78 -8.06
CA HIS A 53 24.11 -1.16 -9.01
C HIS A 53 25.01 -2.25 -8.42
N GLY A 54 25.37 -3.25 -9.22
CA GLY A 54 26.41 -4.23 -8.88
C GLY A 54 25.92 -5.62 -8.49
N SER A 55 24.66 -5.97 -8.76
CA SER A 55 24.27 -7.39 -8.74
C SER A 55 24.91 -8.10 -9.95
N SER A 56 25.16 -9.40 -9.85
CA SER A 56 25.71 -10.19 -10.97
C SER A 56 24.83 -10.16 -12.23
N ALA A 57 23.61 -9.61 -12.14
CA ALA A 57 22.65 -9.45 -13.22
C ALA A 57 22.48 -8.00 -13.74
N GLY A 58 23.19 -7.01 -13.16
CA GLY A 58 23.14 -5.61 -13.60
C GLY A 58 22.56 -4.64 -12.56
N SER A 59 21.98 -3.52 -13.03
CA SER A 59 21.25 -2.58 -12.19
C SER A 59 19.82 -3.05 -11.95
N GLU A 60 19.39 -3.11 -10.69
CA GLU A 60 18.05 -3.51 -10.31
C GLU A 60 17.30 -2.36 -9.63
N GLU A 61 16.06 -2.11 -10.05
CA GLU A 61 15.20 -1.13 -9.40
C GLU A 61 14.43 -1.78 -8.23
N LEU A 62 14.59 -1.21 -7.03
CA LEU A 62 14.04 -1.72 -5.78
C LEU A 62 13.22 -0.63 -5.09
N ASN A 63 12.14 -1.03 -4.43
CA ASN A 63 11.35 -0.14 -3.59
C ASN A 63 11.85 -0.24 -2.14
N CYS A 64 12.04 0.91 -1.51
CA CYS A 64 12.30 1.02 -0.09
C CYS A 64 10.98 0.92 0.67
N VAL A 65 10.80 -0.17 1.42
CA VAL A 65 9.61 -0.47 2.20
C VAL A 65 9.94 -0.39 3.68
N TYR A 66 9.33 0.56 4.38
CA TYR A 66 9.37 0.65 5.83
C TYR A 66 8.26 -0.21 6.44
N VAL A 67 8.63 -1.15 7.31
CA VAL A 67 7.71 -2.04 8.03
C VAL A 67 7.70 -1.64 9.49
N PRO A 68 6.64 -0.98 9.98
CA PRO A 68 6.57 -0.56 11.37
C PRO A 68 6.41 -1.76 12.29
N SER A 69 7.00 -1.63 13.48
CA SER A 69 6.74 -2.48 14.64
C SER A 69 5.51 -1.91 15.39
N ASN A 70 5.51 -1.99 16.71
CA ASN A 70 4.47 -1.47 17.60
C ASN A 70 4.45 0.06 17.73
N HIS A 71 5.54 0.72 17.33
CA HIS A 71 5.64 2.18 17.30
C HIS A 71 6.03 2.62 15.89
N LEU A 72 5.26 3.52 15.27
CA LEU A 72 5.44 3.93 13.87
C LEU A 72 6.81 4.57 13.55
N TYR A 73 7.63 4.86 14.56
CA TYR A 73 8.99 5.38 14.41
C TYR A 73 10.08 4.30 14.51
N THR A 74 9.72 3.08 14.90
CA THR A 74 10.62 1.94 15.04
C THR A 74 10.13 0.82 14.12
N GLY A 75 11.01 0.32 13.26
CA GLY A 75 10.65 -0.71 12.32
C GLY A 75 11.83 -1.10 11.44
N ASP A 76 11.59 -2.04 10.55
CA ASP A 76 12.57 -2.53 9.61
C ASP A 76 12.45 -1.79 8.28
N VAL A 77 13.55 -1.72 7.54
CA VAL A 77 13.59 -1.18 6.19
C VAL A 77 14.05 -2.28 5.25
N PHE A 78 13.24 -2.58 4.24
CA PHE A 78 13.52 -3.58 3.23
C PHE A 78 13.65 -2.94 1.85
N LEU A 79 14.59 -3.45 1.05
CA LEU A 79 14.65 -3.17 -0.39
C LEU A 79 14.03 -4.35 -1.13
N ILE A 80 12.92 -4.12 -1.83
CA ILE A 80 12.12 -5.19 -2.42
C ILE A 80 11.79 -4.84 -3.87
N SER A 81 12.01 -5.79 -4.79
CA SER A 81 11.57 -5.68 -6.18
C SER A 81 10.07 -5.46 -6.26
N SER A 82 9.59 -4.70 -7.25
CA SER A 82 8.17 -4.43 -7.45
C SER A 82 7.31 -5.70 -7.51
N ASN A 83 7.86 -6.82 -8.01
CA ASN A 83 7.18 -8.12 -8.09
C ASN A 83 6.96 -8.78 -6.72
N GLY A 84 7.73 -8.40 -5.70
CA GLY A 84 7.60 -8.88 -4.32
C GLY A 84 6.64 -8.07 -3.46
N ILE A 85 6.01 -7.04 -4.02
CA ILE A 85 5.16 -6.09 -3.30
C ILE A 85 3.73 -6.18 -3.81
N VAL A 86 2.81 -6.43 -2.89
CA VAL A 86 1.37 -6.33 -3.14
C VAL A 86 0.91 -4.93 -2.74
N ARG A 87 0.33 -4.18 -3.67
CA ARG A 87 -0.19 -2.83 -3.44
C ARG A 87 -1.69 -2.89 -3.15
N PRO A 88 -2.14 -2.78 -1.88
CA PRO A 88 -3.55 -2.77 -1.56
C PRO A 88 -4.21 -1.45 -2.00
N ASN A 89 -5.52 -1.49 -2.21
CA ASN A 89 -6.37 -0.32 -2.39
C ASN A 89 -6.60 0.40 -1.05
N LEU A 90 -5.51 0.82 -0.41
CA LEU A 90 -5.52 1.57 0.84
C LEU A 90 -4.71 2.86 0.65
N SER A 91 -5.24 3.95 1.17
CA SER A 91 -4.47 5.17 1.35
C SER A 91 -3.42 5.00 2.44
N VAL A 92 -2.35 5.81 2.37
CA VAL A 92 -1.32 5.88 3.42
C VAL A 92 -1.95 6.14 4.79
N ARG A 93 -2.98 6.98 4.86
CA ARG A 93 -3.71 7.28 6.10
C ARG A 93 -4.36 6.03 6.69
N GLU A 94 -5.08 5.25 5.89
CA GLU A 94 -5.71 4.00 6.36
C GLU A 94 -4.66 2.99 6.82
N GLY A 95 -3.52 2.90 6.12
CA GLY A 95 -2.38 2.09 6.55
C GLY A 95 -1.84 2.52 7.92
N ILE A 96 -1.72 3.83 8.18
CA ILE A 96 -1.29 4.36 9.47
C ILE A 96 -2.30 4.01 10.57
N GLU A 97 -3.60 4.14 10.29
CA GLU A 97 -4.67 3.78 11.22
C GLU A 97 -4.64 2.28 11.58
N ILE A 98 -4.34 1.41 10.61
CA ILE A 98 -4.12 -0.03 10.84
C ILE A 98 -2.96 -0.26 11.82
N VAL A 99 -1.82 0.39 11.61
CA VAL A 99 -0.62 0.19 12.44
C VAL A 99 -0.84 0.71 13.86
N ILE A 100 -1.36 1.93 14.02
CA ILE A 100 -1.61 2.55 15.33
C ILE A 100 -2.65 1.75 16.14
N SER A 101 -3.66 1.20 15.46
CA SER A 101 -4.68 0.37 16.09
C SER A 101 -4.19 -1.05 16.42
N GLY A 102 -2.93 -1.40 16.13
CA GLY A 102 -2.42 -2.75 16.30
C GLY A 102 -3.16 -3.79 15.44
N GLY A 103 -3.67 -3.37 14.28
CA GLY A 103 -4.39 -4.23 13.34
C GLY A 103 -5.92 -4.25 13.51
N MET A 104 -6.50 -3.57 14.51
CA MET A 104 -7.96 -3.57 14.72
C MET A 104 -8.74 -2.90 13.58
N SER A 105 -8.11 -1.96 12.86
CA SER A 105 -8.73 -1.24 11.73
C SER A 105 -8.54 -1.94 10.38
N VAL A 106 -7.99 -3.16 10.34
CA VAL A 106 -7.80 -3.89 9.08
C VAL A 106 -9.17 -4.22 8.47
N PRO A 107 -9.45 -3.86 7.21
CA PRO A 107 -10.70 -4.18 6.56
C PRO A 107 -10.80 -5.70 6.32
N ARG A 108 -12.04 -6.22 6.30
CA ARG A 108 -12.29 -7.66 6.05
C ARG A 108 -11.81 -8.13 4.68
N MET A 109 -11.70 -7.21 3.72
CA MET A 109 -11.29 -7.50 2.35
C MET A 109 -10.28 -6.45 1.90
N LEU A 110 -9.14 -6.91 1.39
CA LEU A 110 -8.12 -6.09 0.76
C LEU A 110 -8.08 -6.43 -0.73
N THR A 111 -8.44 -5.47 -1.57
CA THR A 111 -8.32 -5.59 -3.02
C THR A 111 -6.99 -4.99 -3.45
N THR A 112 -6.29 -5.62 -4.40
CA THR A 112 -5.07 -5.04 -4.97
C THR A 112 -5.42 -4.02 -6.06
N LEU A 113 -4.56 -3.04 -6.29
CA LEU A 113 -4.77 -2.08 -7.37
C LEU A 113 -4.83 -2.78 -8.74
N ASP A 114 -4.03 -3.84 -8.94
CA ASP A 114 -4.01 -4.62 -10.18
C ASP A 114 -5.35 -5.34 -10.42
N ALA A 115 -6.00 -5.86 -9.37
CA ALA A 115 -7.31 -6.50 -9.48
C ALA A 115 -8.40 -5.51 -9.90
N ARG A 116 -8.36 -4.26 -9.41
CA ARG A 116 -9.31 -3.21 -9.81
C ARG A 116 -9.17 -2.81 -11.27
N VAL A 117 -7.93 -2.78 -11.79
CA VAL A 117 -7.67 -2.49 -13.20
C VAL A 117 -8.27 -3.60 -14.07
N ASN A 118 -8.11 -4.87 -13.68
CA ASN A 118 -8.69 -5.99 -14.41
C ASN A 118 -10.23 -5.96 -14.39
N GLU A 119 -10.87 -5.69 -13.25
CA GLU A 119 -12.33 -5.54 -13.17
C GLU A 119 -12.85 -4.37 -14.04
N ALA A 120 -12.15 -3.23 -14.05
CA ALA A 120 -12.53 -2.09 -14.87
C ALA A 120 -12.37 -2.38 -16.38
N ILE A 121 -11.34 -3.14 -16.76
CA ILE A 121 -11.14 -3.60 -18.14
C ILE A 121 -12.24 -4.58 -18.55
N GLU A 122 -12.63 -5.52 -17.68
CA GLU A 122 -13.74 -6.45 -17.96
C GLU A 122 -15.07 -5.71 -18.15
N ILE A 123 -15.38 -4.74 -17.28
CA ILE A 123 -16.59 -3.92 -17.38
C ILE A 123 -16.58 -3.11 -18.70
N ALA A 124 -15.46 -2.46 -19.03
CA ALA A 124 -15.33 -1.72 -20.29
C ALA A 124 -15.40 -2.64 -21.53
N GLY A 125 -14.91 -3.89 -21.42
CA GLY A 125 -15.02 -4.91 -22.47
C GLY A 125 -16.47 -5.37 -22.71
N LEU A 126 -17.28 -5.45 -21.65
CA LEU A 126 -18.71 -5.78 -21.73
C LEU A 126 -19.53 -4.65 -22.39
N GLU A 127 -19.19 -3.38 -22.12
CA GLU A 127 -19.86 -2.23 -22.75
C GLU A 127 -19.57 -2.13 -24.27
N ASN A 128 -18.34 -2.45 -24.70
CA ASN A 128 -17.99 -2.50 -26.13
C ASN A 128 -18.69 -3.63 -26.89
N SER A 129 -19.03 -4.72 -26.21
CA SER A 129 -19.78 -5.85 -26.78
C SER A 129 -21.25 -5.50 -27.06
N THR A 130 -21.85 -4.66 -26.21
CA THR A 130 -23.27 -4.27 -26.29
C THR A 130 -23.52 -3.21 -27.38
N THR A 131 -22.51 -2.39 -27.66
CA THR A 131 -22.59 -1.33 -28.67
C THR A 131 -22.53 -1.88 -30.11
N GLN A 132 -21.82 -3.00 -30.36
CA GLN A 132 -21.79 -3.62 -31.70
C GLN A 132 -23.08 -4.36 -32.09
N VAL A 133 -23.84 -4.90 -31.13
CA VAL A 133 -25.11 -5.61 -31.43
C VAL A 133 -26.23 -4.63 -31.80
N THR A 134 -26.19 -3.39 -31.29
CA THR A 134 -27.25 -2.38 -31.52
C THR A 134 -27.03 -1.55 -32.79
N ALA A 135 -25.84 -1.61 -33.41
CA ALA A 135 -25.54 -0.93 -34.68
C ALA A 135 -25.76 -1.80 -35.93
N ALA A 136 -26.19 -3.06 -35.75
CA ALA A 136 -26.45 -4.01 -36.84
C ALA A 136 -27.94 -4.38 -36.99
N SER A 137 -28.85 -3.58 -36.43
CA SER A 137 -30.31 -3.72 -36.58
C SER A 137 -30.93 -2.52 -37.27
#